data_AF-A0A5C6FEQ8-F1
#
_entry.id   AF-A0A5C6FEQ8-F1
#
_cell.length_a   1.000
_cell.length_b   1.000
_cell.length_c   1.000
_cell.angle_alpha   90.00
_cell.angle_beta   90.00
_cell.angle_gamma   90.00
#
_symmetry.space_group_name_H-M   'P 1'
#
loop_
_entity.id
_entity.type
_entity.pdbx_description
1 polymer ?
#
loop_
_entity_poly.entity_id
_entity_poly.type
_entity_poly.pdbx_seq_one_letter_code
_entity_poly.pdbx_strand_id
1 'polypeptide(L)'
;MKRNFQTLIAARRLFAAAVVVTLVTGVRPGAFADESAKSQAEQTKVGEGSIAYWVTQLSSDHYLRRETAAQKLAEAGTDAVADLINVIRTGDLETVERASDVVTKIAMSGSPSDDGGAWKHLNELSKKTVGRAASRAESAVQEIRKHRSNQARTELAAAGVYVGMDEFVIQAISQRRLIVQVDDKWNRNVESLQWLEWLDGVENARVQGAAINADVLKRIALVPELKSLAIVDGLISDETLQPLMEMKPLSDLEFRYVHLTDEQGDLLAHMPVRVSLNLMGTGISADKVESMRAAAPGLRIEHRQGGFLGVTCQDSFDVCQISGVVSKSAAEDAGLIRGDVITRLDDTVVRKFKDLQDAINEHLPGDTVKITFRRAEAESTVELKLRRFEE
;
A
#
# COMPACT_ATOMS: atom_id res chain seq x y z
N MET A 1 47.71 20.18 37.19
CA MET A 1 48.10 18.92 37.87
C MET A 1 48.12 17.83 36.79
N LYS A 2 49.21 17.68 36.00
CA LYS A 2 50.22 16.58 36.05
C LYS A 2 49.57 15.19 36.14
N ARG A 3 49.79 14.17 35.29
CA ARG A 3 50.81 13.75 34.27
C ARG A 3 50.15 12.62 33.42
N ASN A 4 50.27 12.55 32.08
CA ASN A 4 51.36 12.03 31.22
C ASN A 4 51.77 10.56 31.41
N PHE A 5 51.76 9.79 30.30
CA PHE A 5 52.80 8.91 29.67
C PHE A 5 52.09 8.11 28.55
N GLN A 6 52.23 8.31 27.21
CA GLN A 6 53.37 8.07 26.28
C GLN A 6 54.30 6.93 26.75
N THR A 7 54.84 5.98 25.97
CA THR A 7 55.49 5.97 24.65
C THR A 7 55.87 4.47 24.37
N LEU A 8 55.62 3.89 23.18
CA LEU A 8 56.54 3.66 22.03
C LEU A 8 57.37 2.32 22.00
N ILE A 9 57.42 1.75 20.77
CA ILE A 9 58.54 1.06 20.08
C ILE A 9 58.61 -0.49 20.05
N ALA A 10 58.26 -1.01 18.87
CA ALA A 10 58.96 -1.91 17.94
C ALA A 10 60.06 -2.90 18.41
N ALA A 11 60.06 -4.12 17.85
CA ALA A 11 61.10 -4.59 16.90
C ALA A 11 60.88 -6.05 16.43
N ARG A 12 61.04 -6.26 15.11
CA ARG A 12 61.28 -7.55 14.44
C ARG A 12 62.53 -8.26 14.99
N ARG A 13 62.56 -9.59 14.98
CA ARG A 13 63.70 -10.41 14.50
C ARG A 13 63.36 -11.89 14.29
N LEU A 14 63.92 -12.43 13.21
CA LEU A 14 63.95 -13.83 12.79
C LEU A 14 64.56 -14.74 13.86
N PHE A 15 64.11 -16.00 13.90
CA PHE A 15 64.97 -17.12 14.27
C PHE A 15 64.67 -18.34 13.37
N ALA A 16 65.74 -18.83 12.75
CA ALA A 16 65.81 -20.09 12.04
C ALA A 16 65.98 -21.24 13.04
N ALA A 17 65.40 -22.40 12.73
CA ALA A 17 65.83 -23.66 13.33
C ALA A 17 65.78 -24.77 12.26
N ALA A 18 66.97 -25.28 11.96
CA ALA A 18 67.23 -26.42 11.11
C ALA A 18 66.81 -27.72 11.81
N VAL A 19 66.26 -28.67 11.06
CA VAL A 19 66.22 -30.09 11.48
C VAL A 19 66.69 -30.97 10.30
N VAL A 20 67.95 -31.38 10.45
CA VAL A 20 68.58 -32.67 10.13
C VAL A 20 67.91 -33.54 9.06
N VAL A 21 68.62 -33.65 7.94
CA VAL A 21 68.54 -34.73 6.95
C VAL A 21 69.05 -36.03 7.59
N THR A 22 68.23 -37.08 7.55
CA THR A 22 68.74 -38.46 7.61
C THR A 22 68.34 -39.15 6.31
N LEU A 23 69.33 -39.49 5.49
CA LEU A 23 69.17 -40.34 4.32
C LEU A 23 68.85 -41.76 4.77
N VAL A 24 67.70 -42.28 4.35
CA VAL A 24 67.52 -43.72 4.15
C VAL A 24 67.05 -43.94 2.72
N THR A 25 67.87 -44.71 2.02
CA THR A 25 67.75 -45.17 0.64
C THR A 25 66.54 -46.08 0.46
N GLY A 26 65.82 -45.91 -0.66
CA GLY A 26 64.74 -46.81 -1.04
C GLY A 26 63.83 -46.26 -2.13
N VAL A 27 64.34 -46.14 -3.36
CA VAL A 27 63.47 -45.95 -4.53
C VAL A 27 62.68 -47.25 -4.74
N ARG A 28 61.36 -47.18 -4.57
CA ARG A 28 60.39 -48.07 -5.25
C ARG A 28 59.63 -47.21 -6.27
N PRO A 29 59.66 -47.55 -7.58
CA PRO A 29 58.84 -46.86 -8.56
C PRO A 29 57.42 -47.47 -8.52
N GLY A 30 56.41 -46.62 -8.30
CA GLY A 30 55.01 -46.99 -8.47
C GLY A 30 54.14 -46.78 -7.22
N ALA A 31 53.79 -45.53 -6.93
CA ALA A 31 52.67 -45.18 -6.04
C ALA A 31 52.22 -43.70 -6.11
N PHE A 32 52.96 -42.80 -6.76
CA PHE A 32 52.67 -41.35 -6.73
C PHE A 32 51.67 -40.84 -7.79
N ALA A 33 51.06 -41.72 -8.59
CA ALA A 33 50.10 -41.31 -9.62
C ALA A 33 48.62 -41.34 -9.15
N ASP A 34 48.31 -41.96 -8.01
CA ASP A 34 46.92 -42.24 -7.61
C ASP A 34 46.40 -41.29 -6.50
N GLU A 35 47.28 -40.69 -5.70
CA GLU A 35 46.90 -39.73 -4.63
C GLU A 35 46.66 -38.32 -5.17
N SER A 36 47.41 -37.89 -6.19
CA SER A 36 47.20 -36.61 -6.87
C SER A 36 45.93 -36.61 -7.73
N ALA A 37 45.58 -37.74 -8.33
CA ALA A 37 44.35 -37.92 -9.09
C ALA A 37 43.11 -37.98 -8.18
N LYS A 38 43.21 -38.63 -7.00
CA LYS A 38 42.12 -38.62 -5.99
C LYS A 38 41.95 -37.24 -5.34
N SER A 39 43.04 -36.55 -5.01
CA SER A 39 43.00 -35.17 -4.50
C SER A 39 42.44 -34.18 -5.53
N GLN A 40 42.75 -34.35 -6.82
CA GLN A 40 42.18 -33.52 -7.89
C GLN A 40 40.72 -33.86 -8.15
N ALA A 41 40.32 -35.15 -8.11
CA ALA A 41 38.93 -35.60 -8.24
C ALA A 41 38.04 -35.22 -7.04
N GLU A 42 38.60 -35.15 -5.83
CA GLU A 42 37.91 -34.65 -4.63
C GLU A 42 37.84 -33.12 -4.63
N GLN A 43 38.85 -32.41 -5.14
CA GLN A 43 38.78 -30.95 -5.34
C GLN A 43 37.84 -30.54 -6.49
N THR A 44 37.60 -31.39 -7.50
CA THR A 44 36.62 -31.10 -8.58
C THR A 44 35.18 -31.21 -8.07
N LYS A 45 34.89 -32.14 -7.15
CA LYS A 45 33.55 -32.30 -6.56
C LYS A 45 33.12 -31.15 -5.65
N VAL A 46 34.06 -30.41 -5.06
CA VAL A 46 33.77 -29.30 -4.13
C VAL A 46 33.11 -28.10 -4.85
N GLY A 47 33.13 -28.07 -6.19
CA GLY A 47 32.45 -27.05 -7.00
C GLY A 47 31.13 -27.47 -7.65
N GLU A 48 30.90 -28.78 -7.87
CA GLU A 48 29.81 -29.35 -8.71
C GLU A 48 28.38 -29.18 -8.15
N GLY A 49 28.20 -28.47 -7.04
CA GLY A 49 26.90 -28.16 -6.47
C GLY A 49 26.64 -26.68 -6.19
N SER A 50 27.61 -25.80 -6.49
CA SER A 50 27.48 -24.37 -6.20
C SER A 50 26.57 -23.64 -7.20
N ILE A 51 25.98 -22.51 -6.79
CA ILE A 51 25.22 -21.63 -7.68
C ILE A 51 26.07 -21.23 -8.90
N ALA A 52 27.31 -20.83 -8.66
CA ALA A 52 28.26 -20.47 -9.72
C ALA A 52 28.43 -21.62 -10.73
N TYR A 53 28.57 -22.87 -10.26
CA TYR A 53 28.63 -24.03 -11.14
C TYR A 53 27.34 -24.20 -11.94
N TRP A 54 26.18 -24.18 -11.31
CA TRP A 54 24.90 -24.36 -12.02
C TRP A 54 24.65 -23.25 -13.05
N VAL A 55 25.06 -22.02 -12.77
CA VAL A 55 25.04 -20.92 -13.74
C VAL A 55 25.85 -21.26 -14.99
N THR A 56 27.07 -21.80 -14.85
CA THR A 56 27.86 -22.24 -16.02
C THR A 56 27.20 -23.37 -16.81
N GLN A 57 26.37 -24.19 -16.18
CA GLN A 57 25.71 -25.32 -16.84
C GLN A 57 24.47 -24.92 -17.63
N LEU A 58 23.98 -23.66 -17.51
CA LEU A 58 22.85 -23.17 -18.29
C LEU A 58 23.13 -23.11 -19.81
N SER A 59 24.40 -23.03 -20.22
CA SER A 59 24.83 -23.07 -21.62
C SER A 59 25.32 -24.44 -22.08
N SER A 60 25.20 -25.49 -21.26
CA SER A 60 25.71 -26.83 -21.61
C SER A 60 25.08 -27.34 -22.90
N ASP A 61 25.83 -27.99 -23.80
CA ASP A 61 25.26 -28.59 -25.02
C ASP A 61 24.23 -29.71 -24.73
N HIS A 62 24.27 -30.30 -23.54
CA HIS A 62 23.35 -31.35 -23.13
C HIS A 62 22.09 -30.79 -22.49
N TYR A 63 20.94 -30.98 -23.15
CA TYR A 63 19.63 -30.50 -22.67
C TYR A 63 19.35 -30.87 -21.21
N LEU A 64 19.55 -32.13 -20.82
CA LEU A 64 19.32 -32.61 -19.45
C LEU A 64 20.18 -31.89 -18.39
N ARG A 65 21.42 -31.48 -18.75
CA ARG A 65 22.27 -30.72 -17.83
C ARG A 65 21.72 -29.30 -17.63
N ARG A 66 21.25 -28.66 -18.70
CA ARG A 66 20.63 -27.32 -18.63
C ARG A 66 19.36 -27.34 -17.78
N GLU A 67 18.51 -28.34 -17.97
CA GLU A 67 17.29 -28.51 -17.15
C GLU A 67 17.62 -28.76 -15.67
N THR A 68 18.58 -29.65 -15.39
CA THR A 68 19.03 -29.92 -14.01
C THR A 68 19.59 -28.65 -13.36
N ALA A 69 20.40 -27.90 -14.09
CA ALA A 69 20.97 -26.64 -13.62
C ALA A 69 19.89 -25.60 -13.31
N ALA A 70 18.93 -25.41 -14.22
CA ALA A 70 17.81 -24.49 -14.02
C ALA A 70 16.98 -24.89 -12.79
N GLN A 71 16.73 -26.18 -12.59
CA GLN A 71 16.04 -26.68 -11.40
C GLN A 71 16.84 -26.40 -10.12
N LYS A 72 18.15 -26.69 -10.11
CA LYS A 72 19.01 -26.45 -8.94
C LYS A 72 19.11 -24.98 -8.58
N LEU A 73 19.14 -24.10 -9.58
CA LEU A 73 19.11 -22.65 -9.38
C LEU A 73 17.75 -22.18 -8.86
N ALA A 74 16.63 -22.76 -9.32
CA ALA A 74 15.31 -22.47 -8.76
C ALA A 74 15.18 -22.95 -7.30
N GLU A 75 15.72 -24.13 -6.97
CA GLU A 75 15.77 -24.66 -5.60
C GLU A 75 16.65 -23.81 -4.67
N ALA A 76 17.71 -23.17 -5.20
CA ALA A 76 18.53 -22.23 -4.46
C ALA A 76 17.79 -20.91 -4.14
N GLY A 77 16.66 -20.63 -4.80
CA GLY A 77 15.78 -19.51 -4.47
C GLY A 77 16.46 -18.15 -4.63
N THR A 78 16.25 -17.27 -3.64
CA THR A 78 16.70 -15.88 -3.66
C THR A 78 18.22 -15.73 -3.74
N ASP A 79 18.98 -16.71 -3.25
CA ASP A 79 20.45 -16.71 -3.30
C ASP A 79 20.99 -16.75 -4.74
N ALA A 80 20.25 -17.32 -5.68
CA ALA A 80 20.66 -17.42 -7.09
C ALA A 80 20.32 -16.17 -7.91
N VAL A 81 19.47 -15.27 -7.41
CA VAL A 81 18.90 -14.17 -8.21
C VAL A 81 19.99 -13.24 -8.75
N ALA A 82 20.97 -12.85 -7.94
CA ALA A 82 22.02 -11.92 -8.35
C ALA A 82 22.84 -12.45 -9.54
N ASP A 83 23.26 -13.71 -9.47
CA ASP A 83 24.04 -14.35 -10.54
C ASP A 83 23.20 -14.52 -11.82
N LEU A 84 21.93 -14.92 -11.68
CA LEU A 84 21.03 -15.07 -12.81
C LEU A 84 20.72 -13.73 -13.50
N ILE A 85 20.55 -12.63 -12.75
CA ILE A 85 20.40 -11.29 -13.35
C ILE A 85 21.64 -10.90 -14.16
N ASN A 86 22.84 -11.29 -13.73
CA ASN A 86 24.06 -11.05 -14.51
C ASN A 86 24.07 -11.87 -15.82
N VAL A 87 23.59 -13.12 -15.78
CA VAL A 87 23.42 -13.95 -16.99
C VAL A 87 22.43 -13.31 -17.95
N ILE A 88 21.28 -12.81 -17.46
CA ILE A 88 20.27 -12.14 -18.30
C ILE A 88 20.84 -10.91 -19.02
N ARG A 89 21.78 -10.19 -18.39
CA ARG A 89 22.41 -9.00 -18.97
C ARG A 89 23.46 -9.30 -20.04
N THR A 90 24.19 -10.40 -19.89
CA THR A 90 25.45 -10.64 -20.64
C THR A 90 25.42 -11.89 -21.51
N GLY A 91 24.47 -12.79 -21.28
CA GLY A 91 24.40 -14.10 -21.92
C GLY A 91 23.95 -14.08 -23.38
N ASP A 92 24.04 -15.26 -24.00
CA ASP A 92 23.44 -15.57 -25.29
C ASP A 92 21.92 -15.79 -25.19
N LEU A 93 21.27 -16.06 -26.32
CA LEU A 93 19.80 -16.21 -26.37
C LEU A 93 19.30 -17.31 -25.42
N GLU A 94 19.94 -18.48 -25.43
CA GLU A 94 19.46 -19.63 -24.66
C GLU A 94 19.67 -19.42 -23.15
N THR A 95 20.83 -18.90 -22.77
CA THR A 95 21.14 -18.62 -21.35
C THR A 95 20.28 -17.49 -20.80
N VAL A 96 20.02 -16.44 -21.57
CA VAL A 96 19.11 -15.34 -21.19
C VAL A 96 17.69 -15.87 -20.98
N GLU A 97 17.19 -16.73 -21.87
CA GLU A 97 15.86 -17.31 -21.76
C GLU A 97 15.73 -18.14 -20.47
N ARG A 98 16.63 -19.11 -20.26
CA ARG A 98 16.60 -19.99 -19.08
C ARG A 98 16.80 -19.24 -17.77
N ALA A 99 17.75 -18.31 -17.71
CA ALA A 99 17.97 -17.53 -16.51
C ALA A 99 16.74 -16.68 -16.18
N SER A 100 16.09 -16.09 -17.19
CA SER A 100 14.84 -15.35 -16.99
C SER A 100 13.72 -16.24 -16.46
N ASP A 101 13.58 -17.46 -16.98
CA ASP A 101 12.56 -18.42 -16.49
C ASP A 101 12.78 -18.76 -15.02
N VAL A 102 14.02 -19.00 -14.62
CA VAL A 102 14.36 -19.33 -13.23
C VAL A 102 14.06 -18.14 -12.31
N VAL A 103 14.50 -16.94 -12.67
CA VAL A 103 14.21 -15.72 -11.88
C VAL A 103 12.70 -15.45 -11.79
N THR A 104 11.95 -15.71 -12.87
CA THR A 104 10.49 -15.59 -12.90
C THR A 104 9.84 -16.56 -11.92
N LYS A 105 10.27 -17.83 -11.91
CA LYS A 105 9.78 -18.84 -10.96
C LYS A 105 10.06 -18.46 -9.51
N ILE A 106 11.28 -17.99 -9.21
CA ILE A 106 11.67 -17.52 -7.86
C ILE A 106 10.77 -16.37 -7.42
N ALA A 107 10.51 -15.40 -8.31
CA ALA A 107 9.65 -14.26 -8.00
C ALA A 107 8.18 -14.66 -7.76
N MET A 108 7.69 -15.70 -8.40
CA MET A 108 6.32 -16.19 -8.23
C MET A 108 6.15 -17.10 -7.00
N SER A 109 7.21 -17.74 -6.52
CA SER A 109 7.14 -18.62 -5.33
C SER A 109 7.17 -17.87 -4.00
N GLY A 110 7.84 -16.71 -3.94
CA GLY A 110 7.97 -15.90 -2.73
C GLY A 110 6.93 -14.79 -2.62
N SER A 111 6.85 -14.18 -1.44
CA SER A 111 6.13 -12.91 -1.27
C SER A 111 6.87 -11.77 -1.99
N PRO A 112 6.23 -10.63 -2.31
CA PRO A 112 6.88 -9.51 -2.98
C PRO A 112 8.16 -8.99 -2.30
N SER A 113 8.27 -9.11 -0.98
CA SER A 113 9.44 -8.72 -0.18
C SER A 113 10.50 -9.81 -0.06
N ASP A 114 10.17 -11.05 -0.43
CA ASP A 114 11.03 -12.24 -0.28
C ASP A 114 11.37 -12.87 -1.65
N ASP A 115 11.54 -12.03 -2.68
CA ASP A 115 11.90 -12.48 -4.03
C ASP A 115 13.37 -12.24 -4.40
N GLY A 116 14.21 -11.86 -3.43
CA GLY A 116 15.63 -11.57 -3.65
C GLY A 116 15.89 -10.38 -4.58
N GLY A 117 14.88 -9.52 -4.80
CA GLY A 117 14.96 -8.42 -5.76
C GLY A 117 14.71 -8.84 -7.22
N ALA A 118 14.26 -10.08 -7.45
CA ALA A 118 13.98 -10.61 -8.79
C ALA A 118 13.04 -9.71 -9.58
N TRP A 119 11.89 -9.34 -9.00
CA TRP A 119 10.94 -8.43 -9.63
C TRP A 119 11.58 -7.09 -9.95
N LYS A 120 12.27 -6.48 -8.98
CA LYS A 120 12.87 -5.15 -9.13
C LYS A 120 13.85 -5.14 -10.30
N HIS A 121 14.75 -6.13 -10.36
CA HIS A 121 15.75 -6.20 -11.42
C HIS A 121 15.14 -6.48 -12.80
N LEU A 122 14.17 -7.38 -12.91
CA LEU A 122 13.47 -7.62 -14.18
C LEU A 122 12.69 -6.38 -14.65
N ASN A 123 12.00 -5.69 -13.75
CA ASN A 123 11.26 -4.45 -14.06
C ASN A 123 12.19 -3.28 -14.43
N GLU A 124 13.39 -3.21 -13.84
CA GLU A 124 14.42 -2.24 -14.25
C GLU A 124 14.98 -2.59 -15.63
N LEU A 125 15.28 -3.87 -15.89
CA LEU A 125 15.80 -4.33 -17.18
C LEU A 125 14.80 -4.05 -18.31
N SER A 126 13.52 -4.35 -18.11
CA SER A 126 12.49 -4.13 -19.13
C SER A 126 12.31 -2.65 -19.50
N LYS A 127 12.56 -1.73 -18.56
CA LYS A 127 12.38 -0.29 -18.76
C LYS A 127 13.64 0.47 -19.18
N LYS A 128 14.82 0.03 -18.73
CA LYS A 128 16.08 0.79 -18.86
C LYS A 128 17.06 0.19 -19.87
N THR A 129 16.74 -0.96 -20.46
CA THR A 129 17.60 -1.61 -21.46
C THR A 129 16.83 -1.84 -22.75
N VAL A 130 17.53 -2.24 -23.80
CA VAL A 130 16.95 -2.55 -25.12
C VAL A 130 17.43 -3.91 -25.60
N GLY A 131 16.72 -4.47 -26.57
CA GLY A 131 17.07 -5.76 -27.17
C GLY A 131 16.51 -6.95 -26.40
N ARG A 132 17.21 -8.09 -26.50
CA ARG A 132 16.68 -9.39 -26.06
C ARG A 132 16.42 -9.46 -24.56
N ALA A 133 17.38 -8.99 -23.75
CA ALA A 133 17.25 -8.97 -22.31
C ALA A 133 16.02 -8.14 -21.86
N ALA A 134 15.80 -6.97 -22.47
CA ALA A 134 14.65 -6.13 -22.19
C ALA A 134 13.32 -6.82 -22.53
N SER A 135 13.23 -7.42 -23.73
CA SER A 135 12.02 -8.13 -24.19
C SER A 135 11.69 -9.36 -23.33
N ARG A 136 12.72 -10.13 -22.94
CA ARG A 136 12.53 -11.29 -22.05
C ARG A 136 12.10 -10.84 -20.65
N ALA A 137 12.74 -9.79 -20.12
CA ALA A 137 12.39 -9.21 -18.83
C ALA A 137 10.98 -8.61 -18.82
N GLU A 138 10.54 -7.97 -19.91
CA GLU A 138 9.17 -7.48 -20.06
C GLU A 138 8.15 -8.62 -19.99
N SER A 139 8.41 -9.72 -20.70
CA SER A 139 7.54 -10.90 -20.68
C SER A 139 7.47 -11.52 -19.28
N ALA A 140 8.61 -11.64 -18.59
CA ALA A 140 8.69 -12.10 -17.20
C ALA A 140 7.92 -11.19 -16.24
N VAL A 141 8.06 -9.87 -16.39
CA VAL A 141 7.34 -8.87 -15.59
C VAL A 141 5.82 -9.01 -15.78
N GLN A 142 5.34 -9.19 -17.00
CA GLN A 142 3.91 -9.41 -17.26
C GLN A 142 3.40 -10.70 -16.60
N GLU A 143 4.18 -11.77 -16.65
CA GLU A 143 3.84 -13.05 -16.02
C GLU A 143 3.79 -12.95 -14.48
N ILE A 144 4.82 -12.38 -13.86
CA ILE A 144 4.88 -12.16 -12.40
C ILE A 144 3.72 -11.28 -11.96
N ARG A 145 3.45 -10.18 -12.67
CA ARG A 145 2.35 -9.27 -12.32
C ARG A 145 1.01 -9.97 -12.38
N LYS A 146 0.74 -10.74 -13.43
CA LYS A 146 -0.49 -11.54 -13.54
C LYS A 146 -0.61 -12.54 -12.40
N HIS A 147 0.47 -13.22 -12.04
CA HIS A 147 0.45 -14.19 -10.93
C HIS A 147 0.19 -13.51 -9.58
N ARG A 148 0.94 -12.46 -9.26
CA ARG A 148 0.83 -11.74 -7.99
C ARG A 148 -0.49 -10.98 -7.85
N SER A 149 -1.08 -10.51 -8.95
CA SER A 149 -2.43 -9.90 -8.93
C SER A 149 -3.51 -10.88 -8.47
N ASN A 150 -3.42 -12.16 -8.89
CA ASN A 150 -4.30 -13.21 -8.39
C ASN A 150 -4.07 -13.52 -6.90
N GLN A 151 -2.80 -13.54 -6.47
CA GLN A 151 -2.44 -13.78 -5.06
C GLN A 151 -2.89 -12.62 -4.16
N ALA A 152 -2.72 -11.38 -4.61
CA ALA A 152 -2.92 -10.17 -3.81
C ALA A 152 -4.28 -10.15 -3.11
N ARG A 153 -5.36 -10.48 -3.83
CA ARG A 153 -6.71 -10.51 -3.24
C ARG A 153 -6.83 -11.55 -2.13
N THR A 154 -6.22 -12.71 -2.32
CA THR A 154 -6.24 -13.82 -1.34
C THR A 154 -5.44 -13.46 -0.10
N GLU A 155 -4.23 -12.94 -0.28
CA GLU A 155 -3.31 -12.57 0.80
C GLU A 155 -3.81 -11.36 1.61
N LEU A 156 -4.38 -10.36 0.94
CA LEU A 156 -5.01 -9.22 1.60
C LEU A 156 -6.23 -9.66 2.41
N ALA A 157 -7.10 -10.50 1.84
CA ALA A 157 -8.26 -11.02 2.55
C ALA A 157 -7.86 -11.87 3.77
N ALA A 158 -6.83 -12.71 3.64
CA ALA A 158 -6.27 -13.49 4.75
C ALA A 158 -5.71 -12.60 5.87
N ALA A 159 -5.24 -11.40 5.53
CA ALA A 159 -4.82 -10.39 6.50
C ALA A 159 -5.97 -9.57 7.09
N GLY A 160 -7.21 -9.77 6.66
CA GLY A 160 -8.37 -8.99 7.09
C GLY A 160 -8.58 -7.67 6.34
N VAL A 161 -7.86 -7.47 5.22
CA VAL A 161 -8.11 -6.34 4.30
C VAL A 161 -9.20 -6.74 3.32
N TYR A 162 -10.22 -5.90 3.19
CA TYR A 162 -11.30 -6.15 2.24
C TYR A 162 -10.93 -5.65 0.84
N VAL A 163 -11.18 -6.47 -0.20
CA VAL A 163 -11.05 -6.06 -1.60
C VAL A 163 -12.26 -6.58 -2.37
N GLY A 164 -13.18 -5.70 -2.75
CA GLY A 164 -14.44 -6.12 -3.36
C GLY A 164 -15.36 -4.97 -3.75
N MET A 165 -16.52 -5.31 -4.31
CA MET A 165 -17.56 -4.33 -4.61
C MET A 165 -18.27 -3.93 -3.32
N ASP A 166 -18.23 -2.66 -2.96
CA ASP A 166 -18.92 -2.14 -1.79
C ASP A 166 -19.44 -0.72 -2.03
N GLU A 167 -20.28 -0.26 -1.13
CA GLU A 167 -20.69 1.13 -1.08
C GLU A 167 -19.48 2.02 -0.80
N PHE A 168 -19.29 3.03 -1.65
CA PHE A 168 -18.22 4.01 -1.50
C PHE A 168 -18.83 5.40 -1.67
N VAL A 169 -18.76 6.19 -0.59
CA VAL A 169 -19.32 7.53 -0.56
C VAL A 169 -18.20 8.55 -0.75
N ILE A 170 -18.35 9.41 -1.76
CA ILE A 170 -17.58 10.64 -1.96
C ILE A 170 -18.51 11.78 -2.30
N GLN A 171 -18.31 12.97 -1.72
CA GLN A 171 -19.14 14.17 -1.99
C GLN A 171 -20.65 13.92 -1.79
N ALA A 172 -21.01 13.09 -0.80
CA ALA A 172 -22.38 12.61 -0.57
C ALA A 172 -23.03 11.81 -1.73
N ILE A 173 -22.23 11.36 -2.70
CA ILE A 173 -22.65 10.41 -3.73
C ILE A 173 -22.22 9.02 -3.26
N SER A 174 -23.21 8.19 -2.93
CA SER A 174 -23.02 6.77 -2.67
C SER A 174 -23.11 5.98 -3.98
N GLN A 175 -22.06 5.22 -4.29
CA GLN A 175 -22.06 4.29 -5.42
C GLN A 175 -21.38 2.98 -5.06
N ARG A 176 -21.87 1.88 -5.61
CA ARG A 176 -21.14 0.60 -5.57
C ARG A 176 -19.89 0.68 -6.44
N ARG A 177 -18.72 0.54 -5.82
CA ARG A 177 -17.42 0.58 -6.50
C ARG A 177 -16.56 -0.58 -6.04
N LEU A 178 -15.60 -0.96 -6.88
CA LEU A 178 -14.52 -1.84 -6.45
C LEU A 178 -13.59 -1.03 -5.56
N ILE A 179 -13.50 -1.43 -4.29
CA ILE A 179 -12.68 -0.77 -3.27
C ILE A 179 -11.66 -1.73 -2.68
N VAL A 180 -10.60 -1.16 -2.10
CA VAL A 180 -9.81 -1.79 -1.04
C VAL A 180 -10.06 -1.07 0.28
N GLN A 181 -10.35 -1.81 1.36
CA GLN A 181 -10.59 -1.26 2.69
C GLN A 181 -9.67 -1.88 3.73
N VAL A 182 -8.96 -1.02 4.45
CA VAL A 182 -8.16 -1.38 5.62
C VAL A 182 -8.82 -0.75 6.84
N ASP A 183 -9.37 -1.57 7.71
CA ASP A 183 -10.09 -1.16 8.92
C ASP A 183 -9.62 -1.99 10.14
N ASP A 184 -10.36 -1.95 11.24
CA ASP A 184 -10.03 -2.66 12.48
C ASP A 184 -10.03 -4.20 12.35
N LYS A 185 -10.52 -4.77 11.25
CA LYS A 185 -10.46 -6.22 10.97
C LYS A 185 -9.09 -6.65 10.43
N TRP A 186 -8.29 -5.72 9.90
CA TRP A 186 -6.94 -6.02 9.46
C TRP A 186 -6.06 -6.45 10.64
N ASN A 187 -5.25 -7.48 10.43
CA ASN A 187 -4.43 -8.14 11.45
C ASN A 187 -3.24 -7.30 11.98
N ARG A 188 -3.12 -6.04 11.53
CA ARG A 188 -2.06 -5.08 11.90
C ARG A 188 -0.64 -5.45 11.46
N ASN A 189 -0.49 -6.45 10.60
CA ASN A 189 0.80 -6.78 10.00
C ASN A 189 1.05 -5.92 8.75
N VAL A 190 1.84 -4.86 8.87
CA VAL A 190 2.17 -3.94 7.75
C VAL A 190 2.78 -4.66 6.56
N GLU A 191 3.52 -5.76 6.78
CA GLU A 191 4.10 -6.55 5.69
C GLU A 191 3.02 -7.17 4.79
N SER A 192 1.83 -7.49 5.33
CA SER A 192 0.74 -8.02 4.51
C SER A 192 0.23 -7.02 3.47
N LEU A 193 0.44 -5.72 3.70
CA LEU A 193 0.02 -4.64 2.80
C LEU A 193 0.94 -4.47 1.59
N GLN A 194 2.06 -5.20 1.50
CA GLN A 194 2.90 -5.25 0.31
C GLN A 194 2.12 -5.70 -0.95
N TRP A 195 1.03 -6.44 -0.75
CA TRP A 195 0.17 -6.93 -1.81
C TRP A 195 -0.72 -5.84 -2.45
N LEU A 196 -0.85 -4.66 -1.84
CA LEU A 196 -1.62 -3.54 -2.39
C LEU A 196 -1.06 -3.05 -3.74
N GLU A 197 0.25 -3.12 -3.92
CA GLU A 197 0.95 -2.76 -5.18
C GLU A 197 0.58 -3.66 -6.36
N TRP A 198 -0.06 -4.79 -6.10
CA TRP A 198 -0.37 -5.83 -7.08
C TRP A 198 -1.86 -5.88 -7.42
N LEU A 199 -2.67 -4.98 -6.84
CA LEU A 199 -4.07 -4.87 -7.19
C LEU A 199 -4.25 -4.24 -8.58
N ASP A 200 -4.98 -4.93 -9.46
CA ASP A 200 -5.41 -4.41 -10.75
C ASP A 200 -6.88 -3.97 -10.72
N GLY A 201 -7.17 -2.83 -11.36
CA GLY A 201 -8.52 -2.28 -11.53
C GLY A 201 -9.16 -1.69 -10.26
N VAL A 202 -8.42 -1.57 -9.16
CA VAL A 202 -8.91 -0.95 -7.91
C VAL A 202 -8.57 0.54 -7.92
N GLU A 203 -9.60 1.37 -8.11
CA GLU A 203 -9.44 2.84 -8.20
C GLU A 203 -9.79 3.57 -6.89
N ASN A 204 -10.35 2.87 -5.91
CA ASN A 204 -10.91 3.48 -4.71
C ASN A 204 -10.36 2.76 -3.46
N ALA A 205 -9.98 3.51 -2.44
CA ALA A 205 -9.52 2.97 -1.18
C ALA A 205 -10.22 3.65 0.02
N ARG A 206 -10.44 2.86 1.07
CA ARG A 206 -10.90 3.35 2.38
C ARG A 206 -9.91 2.91 3.46
N VAL A 207 -9.50 3.83 4.32
CA VAL A 207 -8.77 3.52 5.55
C VAL A 207 -9.59 4.02 6.72
N GLN A 208 -9.85 3.15 7.69
CA GLN A 208 -10.80 3.44 8.77
C GLN A 208 -10.29 3.01 10.13
N GLY A 209 -10.70 3.72 11.18
CA GLY A 209 -10.48 3.29 12.55
C GLY A 209 -9.01 3.36 12.95
N ALA A 210 -8.59 2.36 13.73
CA ALA A 210 -7.21 2.25 14.19
C ALA A 210 -6.21 1.88 13.08
N ALA A 211 -6.68 1.58 11.87
CA ALA A 211 -5.81 1.37 10.71
C ALA A 211 -5.22 2.68 10.15
N ILE A 212 -5.75 3.84 10.55
CA ILE A 212 -5.24 5.14 10.10
C ILE A 212 -3.87 5.41 10.75
N ASN A 213 -2.79 5.23 9.99
CA ASN A 213 -1.42 5.58 10.36
C ASN A 213 -0.54 5.76 9.11
N ALA A 214 0.67 6.30 9.29
CA ALA A 214 1.60 6.60 8.21
C ALA A 214 2.00 5.37 7.38
N ASP A 215 2.25 4.22 8.01
CA ASP A 215 2.67 3.01 7.30
C ASP A 215 1.56 2.47 6.39
N VAL A 216 0.31 2.46 6.86
CA VAL A 216 -0.84 2.05 6.06
C VAL A 216 -1.07 3.01 4.90
N LEU A 217 -1.05 4.32 5.15
CA LEU A 217 -1.26 5.32 4.09
C LEU A 217 -0.14 5.30 3.05
N LYS A 218 1.11 5.04 3.48
CA LYS A 218 2.23 4.81 2.56
C LYS A 218 1.98 3.62 1.64
N ARG A 219 1.41 2.52 2.14
CA ARG A 219 1.09 1.33 1.33
C ARG A 219 -0.11 1.57 0.41
N ILE A 220 -1.13 2.29 0.89
CA ILE A 220 -2.29 2.67 0.09
C ILE A 220 -1.90 3.57 -1.08
N ALA A 221 -0.98 4.52 -0.88
CA ALA A 221 -0.46 5.39 -1.94
C ALA A 221 0.25 4.63 -3.09
N LEU A 222 0.60 3.36 -2.88
CA LEU A 222 1.24 2.51 -3.87
C LEU A 222 0.24 1.65 -4.68
N VAL A 223 -1.06 1.71 -4.38
CA VAL A 223 -2.10 1.07 -5.20
C VAL A 223 -2.04 1.64 -6.63
N PRO A 224 -1.81 0.81 -7.67
CA PRO A 224 -1.37 1.31 -8.98
C PRO A 224 -2.30 2.31 -9.66
N GLU A 225 -3.61 2.09 -9.53
CA GLU A 225 -4.68 2.80 -10.23
C GLU A 225 -5.55 3.66 -9.29
N LEU A 226 -5.06 3.94 -8.07
CA LEU A 226 -5.81 4.70 -7.07
C LEU A 226 -6.16 6.11 -7.59
N LYS A 227 -7.47 6.42 -7.56
CA LYS A 227 -8.02 7.73 -7.91
C LYS A 227 -8.72 8.40 -6.73
N SER A 228 -9.27 7.61 -5.81
CA SER A 228 -10.09 8.12 -4.72
C SER A 228 -9.72 7.48 -3.40
N LEU A 229 -9.48 8.29 -2.37
CA LEU A 229 -9.15 7.83 -1.02
C LEU A 229 -10.10 8.44 0.00
N ALA A 230 -10.73 7.60 0.81
CA ALA A 230 -11.50 8.01 1.98
C ALA A 230 -10.77 7.60 3.27
N ILE A 231 -10.56 8.54 4.17
CA ILE A 231 -9.98 8.34 5.50
C ILE A 231 -11.07 8.65 6.52
N VAL A 232 -11.53 7.62 7.24
CA VAL A 232 -12.79 7.63 7.97
C VAL A 232 -12.58 7.24 9.43
N ASP A 233 -13.13 8.02 10.36
CA ASP A 233 -13.23 7.65 11.77
C ASP A 233 -11.90 7.25 12.45
N GLY A 234 -11.06 8.24 12.77
CA GLY A 234 -9.78 7.97 13.43
C GLY A 234 -9.00 9.22 13.78
N LEU A 235 -7.78 9.01 14.25
CA LEU A 235 -6.86 10.08 14.64
C LEU A 235 -5.86 10.35 13.53
N ILE A 236 -5.57 11.63 13.31
CA ILE A 236 -4.59 12.08 12.33
C ILE A 236 -3.57 12.98 13.02
N SER A 237 -2.30 12.72 12.72
CA SER A 237 -1.16 13.58 13.04
C SER A 237 -0.46 14.03 11.75
N ASP A 238 0.47 14.97 11.86
CA ASP A 238 1.26 15.44 10.71
C ASP A 238 2.08 14.29 10.08
N GLU A 239 2.63 13.41 10.93
CA GLU A 239 3.31 12.19 10.49
C GLU A 239 2.38 11.25 9.71
N THR A 240 1.11 11.15 10.13
CA THR A 240 0.11 10.34 9.43
C THR A 240 -0.16 10.87 8.02
N LEU A 241 -0.17 12.20 7.83
CA LEU A 241 -0.45 12.83 6.54
C LEU A 241 0.74 12.82 5.58
N GLN A 242 1.97 12.75 6.09
CA GLN A 242 3.19 12.88 5.29
C GLN A 242 3.25 11.98 4.04
N PRO A 243 2.86 10.68 4.09
CA PRO A 243 2.89 9.82 2.91
C PRO A 243 1.97 10.29 1.77
N LEU A 244 0.90 11.03 2.09
CA LEU A 244 -0.05 11.55 1.11
C LEU A 244 0.52 12.76 0.33
N MET A 245 1.61 13.38 0.81
CA MET A 245 2.25 14.49 0.10
C MET A 245 3.03 14.03 -1.14
N GLU A 246 3.51 12.78 -1.15
CA GLU A 246 4.36 12.22 -2.20
C GLU A 246 3.61 11.23 -3.12
N MET A 247 2.30 11.07 -2.94
CA MET A 247 1.51 10.12 -3.72
C MET A 247 1.27 10.60 -5.17
N LYS A 248 0.93 9.65 -6.05
CA LYS A 248 0.41 10.00 -7.38
C LYS A 248 -0.88 10.83 -7.20
N PRO A 249 -1.15 11.84 -8.05
CA PRO A 249 -2.25 12.73 -7.74
C PRO A 249 -3.62 12.04 -7.85
N LEU A 250 -4.41 12.19 -6.81
CA LEU A 250 -5.77 11.65 -6.72
C LEU A 250 -6.78 12.56 -7.43
N SER A 251 -7.89 11.99 -7.87
CA SER A 251 -9.07 12.77 -8.22
C SER A 251 -9.72 13.32 -6.96
N ASP A 252 -9.98 12.45 -5.98
CA ASP A 252 -10.78 12.77 -4.81
C ASP A 252 -10.10 12.29 -3.53
N LEU A 253 -10.07 13.16 -2.53
CA LEU A 253 -9.62 12.84 -1.18
C LEU A 253 -10.72 13.24 -0.18
N GLU A 254 -11.07 12.32 0.71
CA GLU A 254 -12.07 12.57 1.74
C GLU A 254 -11.54 12.27 3.13
N PHE A 255 -11.79 13.20 4.04
CA PHE A 255 -11.59 13.07 5.47
C PHE A 255 -12.97 13.14 6.14
N ARG A 256 -13.38 12.05 6.79
CA ARG A 256 -14.68 11.94 7.43
C ARG A 256 -14.53 11.54 8.89
N TYR A 257 -15.05 12.36 9.81
CA TYR A 257 -15.00 12.12 11.25
C TYR A 257 -13.58 11.90 11.80
N VAL A 258 -12.59 12.53 11.17
CA VAL A 258 -11.18 12.54 11.58
C VAL A 258 -10.82 13.94 12.03
N HIS A 259 -10.26 14.08 13.22
CA HIS A 259 -9.95 15.40 13.76
C HIS A 259 -8.74 16.01 13.03
N LEU A 260 -8.94 17.21 12.48
CA LEU A 260 -7.92 18.00 11.81
C LEU A 260 -7.77 19.35 12.50
N THR A 261 -6.53 19.79 12.67
CA THR A 261 -6.21 21.16 13.09
C THR A 261 -6.17 22.11 11.90
N ASP A 262 -6.24 23.41 12.16
CA ASP A 262 -6.08 24.39 11.09
C ASP A 262 -4.66 24.33 10.51
N GLU A 263 -3.61 24.10 11.30
CA GLU A 263 -2.24 23.91 10.79
C GLU A 263 -2.14 22.77 9.77
N GLN A 264 -2.86 21.66 10.00
CA GLN A 264 -2.94 20.56 9.04
C GLN A 264 -3.71 20.92 7.77
N GLY A 265 -4.59 21.93 7.82
CA GLY A 265 -5.22 22.54 6.65
C GLY A 265 -4.22 23.05 5.61
N ASP A 266 -3.07 23.57 6.06
CA ASP A 266 -2.02 24.02 5.14
C ASP A 266 -1.36 22.85 4.41
N LEU A 267 -1.17 21.71 5.08
CA LEU A 267 -0.67 20.49 4.44
C LEU A 267 -1.67 19.98 3.38
N LEU A 268 -2.95 19.94 3.74
CA LEU A 268 -4.03 19.48 2.87
C LEU A 268 -4.15 20.30 1.58
N ALA A 269 -3.96 21.62 1.66
CA ALA A 269 -4.01 22.51 0.49
C ALA A 269 -2.89 22.23 -0.54
N HIS A 270 -1.79 21.61 -0.12
CA HIS A 270 -0.65 21.27 -0.97
C HIS A 270 -0.61 19.79 -1.39
N MET A 271 -1.58 18.99 -0.95
CA MET A 271 -1.66 17.59 -1.36
C MET A 271 -1.94 17.46 -2.86
N PRO A 272 -1.44 16.41 -3.51
CA PRO A 272 -1.65 16.18 -4.93
C PRO A 272 -3.09 15.68 -5.21
N VAL A 273 -4.08 16.55 -5.10
CA VAL A 273 -5.51 16.27 -5.35
C VAL A 273 -6.02 17.17 -6.46
N ARG A 274 -6.77 16.61 -7.42
CA ARG A 274 -7.13 17.31 -8.66
C ARG A 274 -8.57 17.78 -8.76
N VAL A 275 -9.52 17.06 -8.18
CA VAL A 275 -10.95 17.34 -8.37
C VAL A 275 -11.59 17.81 -7.08
N SER A 276 -11.50 17.03 -6.00
CA SER A 276 -12.16 17.38 -4.75
C SER A 276 -11.40 16.99 -3.49
N LEU A 277 -11.47 17.88 -2.50
CA LEU A 277 -11.13 17.61 -1.12
C LEU A 277 -12.41 17.75 -0.29
N ASN A 278 -12.81 16.66 0.38
CA ASN A 278 -14.05 16.61 1.16
C ASN A 278 -13.70 16.51 2.64
N LEU A 279 -14.18 17.46 3.42
CA LEU A 279 -13.92 17.59 4.84
C LEU A 279 -15.27 17.51 5.57
N MET A 280 -15.57 16.35 6.16
CA MET A 280 -16.83 16.12 6.87
C MET A 280 -16.58 15.78 8.34
N GLY A 281 -17.05 16.63 9.25
CA GLY A 281 -16.91 16.41 10.69
C GLY A 281 -15.45 16.33 11.14
N THR A 282 -14.59 17.14 10.53
CA THR A 282 -13.15 17.14 10.81
C THR A 282 -12.75 18.14 11.90
N GLY A 283 -13.59 19.15 12.15
CA GLY A 283 -13.32 20.21 13.12
C GLY A 283 -12.41 21.34 12.61
N ILE A 284 -11.99 21.29 11.34
CA ILE A 284 -11.28 22.41 10.70
C ILE A 284 -12.18 23.65 10.65
N SER A 285 -11.61 24.84 10.86
CA SER A 285 -12.41 26.07 10.88
C SER A 285 -12.88 26.48 9.48
N ALA A 286 -14.03 27.15 9.41
CA ALA A 286 -14.55 27.69 8.15
C ALA A 286 -13.60 28.74 7.54
N ASP A 287 -12.99 29.57 8.39
CA ASP A 287 -11.99 30.57 7.97
C ASP A 287 -10.77 29.91 7.34
N LYS A 288 -10.30 28.79 7.93
CA LYS A 288 -9.19 28.04 7.35
C LYS A 288 -9.56 27.44 6.01
N VAL A 289 -10.74 26.82 5.89
CA VAL A 289 -11.22 26.28 4.61
C VAL A 289 -11.30 27.37 3.54
N GLU A 290 -11.72 28.58 3.89
CA GLU A 290 -11.76 29.69 2.95
C GLU A 290 -10.35 30.10 2.47
N SER A 291 -9.37 30.14 3.38
CA SER A 291 -7.98 30.37 3.01
C SER A 291 -7.41 29.26 2.10
N MET A 292 -7.82 28.00 2.32
CA MET A 292 -7.42 26.88 1.47
C MET A 292 -8.01 27.00 0.06
N ARG A 293 -9.27 27.43 -0.08
CA ARG A 293 -9.90 27.68 -1.39
C ARG A 293 -9.19 28.80 -2.14
N ALA A 294 -8.79 29.85 -1.44
CA ALA A 294 -8.00 30.93 -2.03
C ALA A 294 -6.61 30.45 -2.50
N ALA A 295 -5.98 29.55 -1.75
CA ALA A 295 -4.68 28.97 -2.10
C ALA A 295 -4.75 27.94 -3.24
N ALA A 296 -5.87 27.22 -3.37
CA ALA A 296 -6.09 26.16 -4.36
C ALA A 296 -7.37 26.39 -5.19
N PRO A 297 -7.43 27.44 -6.04
CA PRO A 297 -8.66 27.84 -6.73
C PRO A 297 -9.20 26.81 -7.74
N GLY A 298 -8.38 25.85 -8.17
CA GLY A 298 -8.79 24.74 -9.04
C GLY A 298 -9.31 23.50 -8.29
N LEU A 299 -9.17 23.46 -6.97
CA LEU A 299 -9.59 22.34 -6.13
C LEU A 299 -10.95 22.66 -5.51
N ARG A 300 -11.94 21.79 -5.71
CA ARG A 300 -13.23 21.93 -5.03
C ARG A 300 -13.09 21.43 -3.59
N ILE A 301 -13.19 22.35 -2.63
CA ILE A 301 -13.13 22.03 -1.21
C ILE A 301 -14.54 22.09 -0.61
N GLU A 302 -15.10 20.91 -0.35
CA GLU A 302 -16.37 20.76 0.37
C GLU A 302 -16.10 20.63 1.87
N HIS A 303 -16.84 21.40 2.66
CA HIS A 303 -16.71 21.39 4.12
C HIS A 303 -18.08 21.32 4.77
N ARG A 304 -18.28 20.35 5.67
CA ARG A 304 -19.50 20.14 6.44
C ARG A 304 -19.10 19.74 7.87
N GLN A 305 -19.80 20.26 8.88
CA GLN A 305 -19.51 19.90 10.28
C GLN A 305 -19.93 18.47 10.64
N GLY A 306 -20.65 17.80 9.75
CA GLY A 306 -20.86 16.34 9.80
C GLY A 306 -22.01 15.89 10.69
N GLY A 307 -22.81 16.80 11.27
CA GLY A 307 -24.08 16.45 11.88
C GLY A 307 -25.00 15.73 10.90
N PHE A 308 -25.65 14.66 11.35
CA PHE A 308 -26.51 13.82 10.52
C PHE A 308 -27.90 13.64 11.15
N LEU A 309 -28.92 14.13 10.44
CA LEU A 309 -30.33 13.97 10.81
C LEU A 309 -30.89 12.63 10.28
N GLY A 310 -30.57 12.26 9.04
CA GLY A 310 -31.02 11.02 8.39
C GLY A 310 -32.42 11.08 7.80
N VAL A 311 -32.73 12.15 7.09
CA VAL A 311 -33.95 12.30 6.29
C VAL A 311 -33.60 12.56 4.83
N THR A 312 -34.45 12.09 3.93
CA THR A 312 -34.53 12.61 2.57
C THR A 312 -35.82 13.40 2.43
N CYS A 313 -35.76 14.58 1.79
CA CYS A 313 -36.96 15.33 1.42
C CYS A 313 -37.24 15.17 -0.08
N GLN A 314 -38.49 15.34 -0.48
CA GLN A 314 -38.86 15.44 -1.89
C GLN A 314 -38.55 16.86 -2.38
N ASP A 315 -37.82 17.00 -3.49
CA ASP A 315 -37.41 18.30 -4.06
C ASP A 315 -38.52 19.04 -4.84
N SER A 316 -39.78 18.80 -4.49
CA SER A 316 -40.93 19.39 -5.18
C SER A 316 -41.71 20.31 -4.26
N PHE A 317 -41.94 21.54 -4.74
CA PHE A 317 -42.61 22.66 -4.05
C PHE A 317 -41.78 23.25 -2.90
N ASP A 318 -42.07 24.50 -2.50
CA ASP A 318 -41.40 25.25 -1.42
C ASP A 318 -41.64 24.66 -0.02
N VAL A 319 -41.47 23.34 0.13
CA VAL A 319 -41.56 22.58 1.37
C VAL A 319 -40.46 21.51 1.44
N CYS A 320 -39.92 21.23 2.63
CA CYS A 320 -39.12 20.01 2.87
C CYS A 320 -40.03 18.92 3.41
N GLN A 321 -40.71 18.20 2.52
CA GLN A 321 -41.50 17.04 2.91
C GLN A 321 -40.63 15.78 2.93
N ILE A 322 -40.55 15.11 4.08
CA ILE A 322 -39.78 13.88 4.25
C ILE A 322 -40.32 12.79 3.33
N SER A 323 -39.49 12.34 2.40
CA SER A 323 -39.77 11.23 1.49
C SER A 323 -39.23 9.89 2.03
N GLY A 324 -38.23 9.93 2.92
CA GLY A 324 -37.66 8.77 3.59
C GLY A 324 -36.93 9.13 4.88
N VAL A 325 -36.85 8.17 5.79
CA VAL A 325 -36.08 8.26 7.04
C VAL A 325 -35.09 7.12 7.05
N VAL A 326 -33.83 7.43 7.32
CA VAL A 326 -32.73 6.46 7.38
C VAL A 326 -32.84 5.69 8.69
N SER A 327 -32.72 4.36 8.64
CA SER A 327 -32.73 3.53 9.85
C SER A 327 -31.55 3.84 10.76
N LYS A 328 -31.77 3.77 12.08
CA LYS A 328 -30.81 4.14 13.13
C LYS A 328 -30.32 5.59 13.02
N SER A 329 -31.10 6.48 12.42
CA SER A 329 -30.77 7.90 12.34
C SER A 329 -31.33 8.71 13.52
N ALA A 330 -30.89 9.96 13.65
CA ALA A 330 -31.44 10.88 14.64
C ALA A 330 -32.93 11.16 14.41
N ALA A 331 -33.35 11.21 13.15
CA ALA A 331 -34.74 11.40 12.76
C ALA A 331 -35.64 10.23 13.15
N GLU A 332 -35.18 8.98 12.95
CA GLU A 332 -35.92 7.79 13.35
C GLU A 332 -36.12 7.75 14.87
N ASP A 333 -35.04 7.96 15.63
CA ASP A 333 -35.08 8.03 17.09
C ASP A 333 -36.00 9.13 17.63
N ALA A 334 -36.09 10.26 16.92
CA ALA A 334 -36.98 11.37 17.24
C ALA A 334 -38.44 11.14 16.80
N GLY A 335 -38.74 10.01 16.13
CA GLY A 335 -40.07 9.66 15.67
C GLY A 335 -40.56 10.47 14.46
N LEU A 336 -39.63 11.06 13.69
CA LEU A 336 -39.94 11.64 12.38
C LEU A 336 -40.26 10.53 11.39
N ILE A 337 -41.22 10.76 10.51
CA ILE A 337 -41.68 9.77 9.55
C ILE A 337 -41.82 10.37 8.15
N ARG A 338 -41.89 9.48 7.16
CA ARG A 338 -42.28 9.86 5.80
C ARG A 338 -43.62 10.60 5.81
N GLY A 339 -43.66 11.75 5.13
CA GLY A 339 -44.82 12.61 5.01
C GLY A 339 -44.78 13.84 5.90
N ASP A 340 -43.95 13.88 6.95
CA ASP A 340 -43.74 15.07 7.77
C ASP A 340 -43.14 16.20 6.92
N VAL A 341 -43.58 17.44 7.18
CA VAL A 341 -43.04 18.63 6.52
C VAL A 341 -42.20 19.41 7.53
N ILE A 342 -40.88 19.42 7.33
CA ILE A 342 -39.96 20.19 8.18
C ILE A 342 -40.08 21.67 7.82
N THR A 343 -40.30 22.50 8.84
CA THR A 343 -40.51 23.95 8.69
C THR A 343 -39.44 24.79 9.40
N ARG A 344 -38.75 24.21 10.40
CA ARG A 344 -37.68 24.90 11.13
C ARG A 344 -36.67 23.91 11.72
N LEU A 345 -35.42 24.31 11.74
CA LEU A 345 -34.35 23.71 12.55
C LEU A 345 -33.80 24.82 13.45
N ASP A 346 -33.94 24.64 14.76
CA ASP A 346 -33.67 25.67 15.77
C ASP A 346 -34.35 27.00 15.40
N ASP A 347 -33.55 28.00 15.01
CA ASP A 347 -34.03 29.30 14.57
C ASP A 347 -34.09 29.51 13.05
N THR A 348 -33.61 28.53 12.29
CA THR A 348 -33.52 28.57 10.83
C THR A 348 -34.80 28.06 10.20
N VAL A 349 -35.45 28.91 9.40
CA VAL A 349 -36.65 28.54 8.63
C VAL A 349 -36.25 27.62 7.47
N VAL A 350 -36.95 26.49 7.34
CA VAL A 350 -36.74 25.51 6.28
C VAL A 350 -37.86 25.62 5.27
N ARG A 351 -37.55 26.08 4.06
CA ARG A 351 -38.52 26.12 2.94
C ARG A 351 -38.27 25.03 1.93
N LYS A 352 -37.05 24.51 1.84
CA LYS A 352 -36.70 23.43 0.91
C LYS A 352 -35.62 22.56 1.54
N PHE A 353 -35.36 21.41 0.91
CA PHE A 353 -34.37 20.47 1.42
C PHE A 353 -32.98 21.09 1.57
N LYS A 354 -32.58 21.94 0.62
CA LYS A 354 -31.31 22.67 0.70
C LYS A 354 -31.18 23.51 1.96
N ASP A 355 -32.25 24.18 2.41
CA ASP A 355 -32.20 25.01 3.62
C ASP A 355 -31.97 24.14 4.86
N LEU A 356 -32.60 22.96 4.92
CA LEU A 356 -32.37 21.99 5.99
C LEU A 356 -30.94 21.45 5.96
N GLN A 357 -30.43 21.12 4.77
CA GLN A 357 -29.05 20.65 4.61
C GLN A 357 -28.04 21.71 5.06
N ASP A 358 -28.21 22.95 4.61
CA ASP A 358 -27.34 24.06 4.98
C ASP A 358 -27.36 24.30 6.50
N ALA A 359 -28.55 24.30 7.12
CA ALA A 359 -28.68 24.42 8.57
C ALA A 359 -28.02 23.25 9.34
N ILE A 360 -28.25 22.00 8.94
CA ILE A 360 -27.62 20.82 9.56
C ILE A 360 -26.10 20.84 9.42
N ASN A 361 -25.57 21.34 8.29
CA ASN A 361 -24.13 21.37 8.03
C ASN A 361 -23.34 22.30 8.96
N GLU A 362 -24.03 23.17 9.71
CA GLU A 362 -23.43 24.03 10.74
C GLU A 362 -23.24 23.30 12.08
N HIS A 363 -23.84 22.12 12.24
CA HIS A 363 -23.82 21.37 13.49
C HIS A 363 -22.90 20.15 13.46
N LEU A 364 -22.36 19.82 14.62
CA LEU A 364 -21.52 18.66 14.85
C LEU A 364 -22.38 17.44 15.22
N PRO A 365 -21.87 16.22 14.97
CA PRO A 365 -22.43 15.02 15.60
C PRO A 365 -22.49 15.17 17.12
N GLY A 366 -23.65 14.85 17.69
CA GLY A 366 -23.90 14.97 19.12
C GLY A 366 -24.48 16.32 19.56
N ASP A 367 -24.57 17.31 18.68
CA ASP A 367 -25.32 18.53 18.96
C ASP A 367 -26.80 18.21 19.13
N THR A 368 -27.44 18.93 20.04
CA THR A 368 -28.88 18.82 20.28
C THR A 368 -29.57 19.98 19.57
N VAL A 369 -30.47 19.67 18.66
CA VAL A 369 -31.21 20.62 17.82
C VAL A 369 -32.71 20.40 17.95
N LYS A 370 -33.50 21.44 17.69
CA LYS A 370 -34.96 21.40 17.70
C LYS A 370 -35.49 21.37 16.28
N ILE A 371 -36.17 20.30 15.91
CA ILE A 371 -36.87 20.19 14.63
C ILE A 371 -38.34 20.53 14.82
N THR A 372 -38.81 21.54 14.11
CA THR A 372 -40.24 21.83 13.99
C THR A 372 -40.75 21.29 12.67
N PHE A 373 -41.79 20.48 12.74
CA PHE A 373 -42.39 19.83 11.59
C PHE A 373 -43.92 19.83 11.70
N ARG A 374 -44.57 19.70 10.55
CA ARG A 374 -46.00 19.55 10.44
C ARG A 374 -46.33 18.12 10.01
N ARG A 375 -47.19 17.45 10.79
CA ARG A 375 -47.77 16.14 10.47
C ARG A 375 -49.26 16.33 10.24
N ALA A 376 -49.70 16.16 9.00
CA ALA A 376 -51.01 16.62 8.53
C ALA A 376 -51.20 18.13 8.75
N GLU A 377 -52.05 18.54 9.69
CA GLU A 377 -52.31 19.95 10.02
C GLU A 377 -51.76 20.38 11.40
N ALA A 378 -51.18 19.44 12.15
CA ALA A 378 -50.62 19.72 13.47
C ALA A 378 -49.13 20.05 13.36
N GLU A 379 -48.73 21.16 13.98
CA GLU A 379 -47.31 21.51 14.17
C GLU A 379 -46.80 20.87 15.46
N SER A 380 -45.57 20.37 15.42
CA SER A 380 -44.90 19.77 16.56
C SER A 380 -43.41 20.08 16.50
N THR A 381 -42.81 20.20 17.68
CA THR A 381 -41.37 20.39 17.82
C THR A 381 -40.80 19.24 18.64
N VAL A 382 -39.74 18.64 18.14
CA VAL A 382 -38.98 17.60 18.84
C VAL A 382 -37.53 18.05 18.99
N GLU A 383 -36.97 17.82 20.17
CA GLU A 383 -35.56 18.00 20.42
C GLU A 383 -34.85 16.66 20.20
N LEU A 384 -33.79 16.67 19.41
CA LEU A 384 -33.06 15.46 19.03
C LEU A 384 -31.57 15.71 19.01
N LYS A 385 -30.80 14.63 19.17
CA LYS A 385 -29.35 14.66 19.12
C LYS A 385 -28.88 14.18 17.75
N LEU A 386 -28.16 15.02 17.02
CA LEU A 386 -27.60 14.67 15.71
C LEU A 386 -26.59 13.53 15.85
N ARG A 387 -26.47 12.71 14.80
CA ARG A 387 -25.55 11.57 14.74
C ARG A 387 -24.40 11.83 13.79
N ARG A 388 -23.48 10.87 13.75
CA ARG A 388 -22.56 10.72 12.62
C ARG A 388 -23.32 10.06 11.47
N PHE A 389 -22.88 10.33 10.26
CA PHE A 389 -23.24 9.60 9.07
C PHE A 389 -22.54 8.25 9.11
N GLU A 390 -23.31 7.19 9.36
CA GLU A 390 -22.87 5.80 9.24
C GLU A 390 -23.43 5.23 7.94
N GLU A 391 -22.56 4.63 7.13
CA GLU A 391 -22.91 3.99 5.86
C GLU A 391 -23.62 2.65 6.06
#